data_AF-A0AAW8YSB8-F1
#
_entry.id   AF-A0AAW8YSB8-F1
#
_cell.length_a   1.000
_cell.length_b   1.000
_cell.length_c   1.000
_cell.angle_alpha   90.00
_cell.angle_beta   90.00
_cell.angle_gamma   90.00
#
_symmetry.space_group_name_H-M   'P 1'
#
loop_
_entity.id
_entity.type
_entity.pdbx_description
1 polymer ?
#
loop_
_entity_poly.entity_id
_entity_poly.type
_entity_poly.pdbx_seq_one_letter_code
_entity_poly.pdbx_strand_id
1 'polypeptide(L)' 'MFEYIKEYYQEGLYTKDDLKTLQAGSLLTQDEYNSLINLTPTP' A
#
# COMPACT_ATOMS: atom_id res chain seq x y z
N MET A 1 -8.05 -7.80 3.15
CA MET A 1 -7.45 -7.38 1.86
C MET A 1 -6.31 -6.39 2.09
N PHE A 2 -6.55 -5.34 2.88
CA PHE A 2 -5.52 -4.39 3.31
C PHE A 2 -4.25 -5.04 3.91
N GLU A 3 -4.39 -5.97 4.87
CA GLU A 3 -3.22 -6.63 5.50
C GLU A 3 -2.31 -7.34 4.49
N TYR A 4 -2.88 -7.99 3.45
CA TYR A 4 -2.07 -8.61 2.38
C TYR A 4 -1.35 -7.56 1.52
N ILE A 5 -2.03 -6.45 1.20
CA ILE A 5 -1.43 -5.35 0.43
C ILE A 5 -0.29 -4.71 1.23
N LYS A 6 -0.47 -4.58 2.55
CA LYS A 6 0.55 -4.09 3.47
C LYS A 6 1.78 -5.00 3.49
N GLU A 7 1.58 -6.30 3.66
CA GLU A 7 2.66 -7.29 3.67
C GLU A 7 3.44 -7.24 2.35
N TYR A 8 2.75 -7.23 1.20
CA TYR A 8 3.39 -7.10 -0.12
C TYR A 8 4.12 -5.78 -0.32
N TYR A 9 3.61 -4.67 0.20
CA TYR A 9 4.33 -3.40 0.17
C TYR A 9 5.57 -3.41 1.06
N GLN A 10 5.50 -4.05 2.24
CA GLN A 10 6.64 -4.21 3.15
C GLN A 10 7.70 -5.16 2.59
N GLU A 11 7.31 -6.19 1.84
CA GLU A 11 8.20 -7.09 1.12
C GLU A 11 8.78 -6.48 -0.17
N GLY A 12 8.34 -5.27 -0.55
CA GLY A 12 8.78 -4.60 -1.77
C GLY A 12 8.17 -5.16 -3.06
N LEU A 13 7.14 -6.00 -2.95
CA LEU A 13 6.38 -6.52 -4.09
C LEU A 13 5.42 -5.48 -4.67
N TYR A 14 4.99 -4.52 -3.85
CA TYR A 14 4.24 -3.34 -4.30
C TYR A 14 5.04 -2.06 -4.11
N THR A 15 4.94 -1.18 -5.09
CA THR A 15 5.46 0.18 -5.07
C THR A 15 4.37 1.18 -4.70
N LYS A 16 4.74 2.45 -4.48
CA LYS A 16 3.75 3.50 -4.23
C LYS A 16 2.76 3.69 -5.40
N ASP A 17 3.20 3.46 -6.63
CA ASP A 17 2.33 3.56 -7.81
C ASP A 17 1.34 2.40 -7.87
N ASP A 18 1.74 1.20 -7.45
CA ASP A 18 0.83 0.06 -7.31
C ASP A 18 -0.24 0.36 -6.25
N LEU A 19 0.16 0.89 -5.09
CA LEU A 19 -0.78 1.31 -4.05
C LEU A 19 -1.78 2.37 -4.55
N LYS A 20 -1.31 3.31 -5.38
CA LYS A 20 -2.18 4.35 -5.97
C LYS A 20 -3.18 3.76 -6.96
N THR A 21 -2.78 2.73 -7.72
CA THR A 21 -3.67 1.97 -8.62
C THR A 21 -4.72 1.20 -7.82
N LEU A 22 -4.31 0.55 -6.73
CA LEU A 22 -5.22 -0.15 -5.80
C LEU A 22 -6.22 0.83 -5.16
N GLN A 23 -5.76 2.03 -4.77
CA GLN A 23 -6.63 3.09 -4.26
C GLN A 23 -7.65 3.55 -5.32
N ALA A 24 -7.21 3.79 -6.56
CA ALA A 24 -8.09 4.19 -7.66
C ALA A 24 -9.13 3.11 -8.00
N GLY A 25 -8.79 1.83 -7.80
CA GLY A 25 -9.70 0.70 -7.92
C GLY A 25 -10.61 0.46 -6.71
N SER A 26 -10.63 1.37 -5.73
CA SER A 26 -11.36 1.23 -4.45
C SER A 26 -10.98 -0.02 -3.64
N LEU A 27 -9.78 -0.56 -3.85
CA LEU A 27 -9.21 -1.66 -3.06
C LEU A 27 -8.50 -1.16 -1.80
N LEU A 28 -8.13 0.12 -1.78
CA LEU A 28 -7.63 0.83 -0.62
C LEU A 28 -8.45 2.10 -0.41
N THR A 29 -8.81 2.36 0.83
CA THR A 29 -9.29 3.69 1.25
C THR A 29 -8.12 4.68 1.28
N GLN A 30 -8.45 5.98 1.34
CA GLN A 30 -7.43 7.02 1.44
C GLN A 30 -6.60 6.90 2.73
N ASP A 31 -7.22 6.50 3.84
CA ASP A 31 -6.53 6.30 5.11
C ASP A 31 -5.61 5.08 5.10
N GLU A 32 -6.04 3.99 4.45
CA GLU A 32 -5.21 2.79 4.24
C GLU A 32 -4.00 3.08 3.36
N TYR A 33 -4.20 3.76 2.22
CA TYR A 33 -3.10 4.21 1.36
C TYR A 33 -2.11 5.09 2.13
N ASN A 34 -2.61 6.09 2.87
CA ASN A 34 -1.79 7.00 3.67
C ASN A 34 -1.00 6.25 4.76
N SER A 35 -1.62 5.26 5.40
CA SER A 35 -0.95 4.42 6.39
C SER A 35 0.19 3.62 5.77
N LEU A 36 0.06 3.16 4.53
CA LEU A 36 1.11 2.41 3.83
C LEU A 36 2.27 3.29 3.38
N ILE A 37 2.00 4.45 2.76
CA ILE A 37 3.08 5.32 2.26
C ILE A 37 3.86 6.03 3.38
N ASN A 38 3.28 6.13 4.56
CA ASN A 38 3.91 6.68 5.77
C ASN A 38 4.71 5.64 6.56
N LEU A 39 4.46 4.34 6.33
CA LEU A 39 5.40 3.31 6.75
C LEU A 39 6.63 3.47 5.86
N THR A 40 7.69 4.07 6.42
CA THR A 40 9.01 4.01 5.78
C THR A 40 9.32 2.55 5.51
N PRO A 41 9.46 2.10 4.25
CA PRO A 41 9.91 0.75 3.99
C PRO A 41 11.28 0.60 4.65
N THR A 42 11.40 -0.37 5.56
CA THR A 42 12.67 -0.68 6.21
C THR A 42 13.70 -0.95 5.09
N PRO A 43 14.87 -0.28 5.11
CA PRO A 43 15.86 -0.37 4.04
C PRO A 43 16.42 -1.78 3.85
#